data_AF-A0A447KQ54-F1
#
_entry.id   AF-A0A447KQ54-F1
#
_cell.length_a   1.000
_cell.length_b   1.000
_cell.length_c   1.000
_cell.angle_alpha   90.00
_cell.angle_beta   90.00
_cell.angle_gamma   90.00
#
_symmetry.space_group_name_H-M   'P 1'
#
loop_
_entity.id
_entity.type
_entity.pdbx_description
1 polymer ?
#
loop_
_entity_poly.entity_id
_entity_poly.type
_entity_poly.pdbx_seq_one_letter_code
_entity_poly.pdbx_strand_id
1 'polypeptide(L)'
;MKSVEDQAVEAIELDDDAVMQYLRQNPDFFIRNARQVEQMRVPHPVRGTVSLVEWHLARQRNHINRLEEEITLLMEQASANETLFGSLLHLQANLATADSLQDLLNRLQRWARGFGLAGANIRLFNDSWNIGAPSDFTHLGLSRSAFEPLRIQRLGG
;
A
#
# COMPACT_ATOMS: atom_id res chain seq x y z
N MET A 1 30.98 65.82 22.38
CA MET A 1 29.69 65.57 23.06
C MET A 1 28.61 65.79 22.01
N LYS A 2 27.78 64.85 21.57
CA LYS A 2 27.25 63.64 22.21
C LYS A 2 26.77 62.70 21.08
N SER A 3 27.31 61.49 21.09
CA SER A 3 26.77 60.21 20.60
C SER A 3 25.92 60.19 19.32
N VAL A 4 26.57 59.83 18.22
CA VAL A 4 25.94 59.09 17.13
C VAL A 4 25.65 57.70 17.68
N GLU A 5 24.37 57.37 17.85
CA GLU A 5 23.94 56.03 18.21
C GLU A 5 24.30 55.09 17.05
N ASP A 6 25.43 54.40 17.22
CA ASP A 6 25.67 53.09 16.62
C ASP A 6 24.50 52.19 17.03
N GLN A 7 23.46 52.16 16.20
CA GLN A 7 22.53 51.05 16.20
C GLN A 7 23.32 49.83 15.74
N ALA A 8 23.89 49.15 16.72
CA ALA A 8 24.35 47.79 16.63
C ALA A 8 23.22 46.98 15.99
N VAL A 9 23.39 46.67 14.71
CA VAL A 9 22.65 45.61 14.05
C VAL A 9 23.17 44.35 14.74
N GLU A 10 22.52 43.98 15.84
CA GLU A 10 22.69 42.67 16.45
C GLU A 10 22.56 41.65 15.33
N ALA A 11 23.66 40.98 15.02
CA ALA A 11 23.65 39.78 14.21
C ALA A 11 22.90 38.73 15.03
N ILE A 12 21.58 38.80 15.00
CA ILE A 12 20.73 37.71 15.44
C ILE A 12 21.08 36.58 14.47
N GLU A 13 21.84 35.59 14.94
CA GLU A 13 21.91 34.29 14.29
C GLU A 13 20.50 33.72 14.31
N LEU A 14 19.73 34.08 13.29
CA LEU A 14 18.40 33.55 13.05
C LEU A 14 18.57 32.10 12.64
N ASP A 15 18.22 31.22 13.55
CA ASP A 15 18.02 29.80 13.28
C ASP A 15 16.85 29.61 12.29
N ASP A 16 16.92 28.55 11.49
CA ASP A 16 15.89 28.19 10.51
C ASP A 16 14.52 28.05 11.18
N ASP A 17 14.46 27.52 12.41
CA ASP A 17 13.24 27.41 13.19
C ASP A 17 12.65 28.78 13.57
N ALA A 18 13.49 29.76 13.92
CA ALA A 18 13.05 31.11 14.24
C ALA A 18 12.50 31.82 12.98
N VAL A 19 13.15 31.66 11.83
CA VAL A 19 12.68 32.17 10.54
C VAL A 19 11.34 31.53 10.15
N MET A 20 11.21 30.21 10.32
CA MET A 20 9.99 29.47 10.02
C MET A 20 8.83 29.89 10.92
N GLN A 21 9.09 30.09 12.22
CA GLN A 21 8.09 30.57 13.16
C GLN A 21 7.62 31.98 12.80
N TYR A 22 8.53 32.88 12.44
CA TYR A 22 8.19 34.23 12.00
C TYR A 22 7.30 34.22 10.74
N LEU A 23 7.67 33.43 9.72
CA LEU A 23 6.89 33.31 8.48
C LEU A 23 5.50 32.72 8.72
N ARG A 24 5.35 31.76 9.65
CA ARG A 24 4.04 31.21 10.04
C ARG A 24 3.14 32.21 10.74
N GLN A 25 3.71 33.07 11.59
CA GLN A 25 2.97 34.11 12.30
C GLN A 25 2.60 35.29 11.39
N ASN A 26 3.24 35.43 10.22
CA ASN A 26 3.04 36.52 9.28
C ASN A 26 2.69 36.00 7.87
N PRO A 27 1.46 35.49 7.64
CA PRO A 27 1.08 34.87 6.36
C PRO A 27 1.17 35.81 5.15
N ASP A 28 0.94 37.11 5.34
CA ASP A 28 1.01 38.12 4.27
C ASP A 28 2.44 38.61 3.98
N PHE A 29 3.46 38.05 4.65
CA PHE A 29 4.86 38.47 4.50
C PHE A 29 5.32 38.49 3.04
N PHE A 30 4.99 37.47 2.27
CA PHE A 30 5.40 37.36 0.86
C PHE A 30 4.69 38.37 -0.04
N ILE A 31 3.45 38.76 0.30
CA ILE A 31 2.70 39.79 -0.43
C ILE A 31 3.30 41.17 -0.15
N ARG A 32 3.55 41.47 1.14
CA ARG A 32 4.15 42.74 1.57
C ARG A 32 5.56 42.96 1.02
N ASN A 33 6.30 41.88 0.79
CA ASN A 33 7.68 41.91 0.31
C ASN A 33 7.83 41.33 -1.11
N ALA A 34 6.79 41.42 -1.94
CA ALA A 34 6.75 40.79 -3.27
C ALA A 34 7.99 41.10 -4.13
N ARG A 35 8.46 42.36 -4.14
CA ARG A 35 9.65 42.77 -4.91
C ARG A 35 10.93 42.06 -4.46
N GLN A 36 11.08 41.80 -3.17
CA GLN A 36 12.23 41.07 -2.61
C GLN A 36 12.11 39.57 -2.87
N VAL A 37 10.89 39.03 -2.78
CA VAL A 37 10.60 37.61 -3.06
C VAL A 37 10.87 37.27 -4.53
N GLU A 38 10.59 38.17 -5.47
CA GLU A 38 10.94 38.01 -6.88
C GLU A 38 12.46 37.94 -7.13
N GLN A 39 13.25 38.54 -6.24
CA GLN A 39 14.70 38.49 -6.28
C GLN A 39 15.24 37.25 -5.57
N MET A 40 14.42 36.56 -4.77
CA MET A 40 14.81 35.31 -4.14
C MET A 40 15.05 34.25 -5.21
N ARG A 41 16.06 33.45 -4.94
CA ARG A 41 16.65 32.52 -5.88
C ARG A 41 16.92 31.25 -5.09
N VAL A 42 16.11 30.23 -5.35
CA VAL A 42 16.25 28.93 -4.70
C VAL A 42 17.12 28.05 -5.60
N PRO A 43 18.23 27.49 -5.09
CA PRO A 43 19.02 26.53 -5.84
C PRO A 43 18.16 25.32 -6.22
N HIS A 44 17.99 25.09 -7.52
CA HIS A 44 17.33 23.90 -8.05
C HIS A 44 18.39 22.92 -8.53
N PRO A 45 18.45 21.69 -7.99
CA PRO A 45 19.55 20.75 -8.22
C PRO A 45 19.78 20.40 -9.71
N VAL A 46 18.75 20.56 -10.56
CA VAL A 46 18.81 20.26 -12.00
C VAL A 46 18.76 21.52 -12.90
N ARG A 47 18.28 22.66 -12.38
CA ARG A 47 17.98 23.87 -13.19
C ARG A 47 18.81 25.11 -12.80
N GLY A 48 19.80 24.94 -11.93
CA GLY A 48 20.59 26.04 -11.39
C GLY A 48 19.80 26.79 -10.34
N THR A 49 19.07 27.83 -10.73
CA THR A 49 18.42 28.75 -9.79
C THR A 49 17.03 29.14 -10.28
N VAL A 50 16.00 28.93 -9.46
CA VAL A 50 14.59 29.21 -9.79
C VAL A 50 13.97 30.16 -8.78
N SER A 51 12.84 30.77 -9.12
CA SER A 51 12.08 31.55 -8.14
C SER A 51 11.47 30.64 -7.06
N LEU A 52 11.17 31.21 -5.88
CA LEU A 52 10.57 30.48 -4.77
C LEU A 52 9.21 29.85 -5.15
N VAL A 53 8.40 30.57 -5.94
CA VAL A 53 7.09 30.10 -6.41
C VAL A 53 7.23 28.94 -7.40
N GLU A 54 8.16 29.04 -8.35
CA GLU A 54 8.43 27.94 -9.29
C GLU A 54 8.93 26.69 -8.56
N TRP A 55 9.77 26.86 -7.53
CA TRP A 55 10.24 25.74 -6.71
C TRP A 55 9.10 25.04 -5.98
N HIS A 56 8.18 25.80 -5.36
CA HIS A 56 7.00 25.24 -4.69
C HIS A 56 6.06 24.53 -5.66
N LEU A 57 5.76 25.13 -6.82
CA LEU A 57 4.91 24.53 -7.85
C LEU A 57 5.52 23.25 -8.42
N ALA A 58 6.83 23.23 -8.67
CA ALA A 58 7.53 22.03 -9.13
C ALA A 58 7.43 20.90 -8.09
N ARG A 59 7.61 21.21 -6.80
CA ARG A 59 7.46 20.21 -5.72
C ARG A 59 6.03 19.70 -5.59
N GLN A 60 5.03 20.58 -5.71
CA GLN A 60 3.62 20.18 -5.69
C GLN A 60 3.27 19.28 -6.87
N ARG A 61 3.71 19.61 -8.09
CA ARG A 61 3.52 18.73 -9.27
C ARG A 61 4.15 17.35 -9.06
N ASN A 62 5.38 17.30 -8.54
CA ASN A 62 6.02 16.02 -8.23
C ASN A 62 5.25 15.22 -7.17
N HIS A 63 4.66 15.90 -6.18
CA HIS A 63 3.84 15.23 -5.17
C HIS A 63 2.55 14.67 -5.77
N ILE A 64 1.85 15.45 -6.59
CA ILE A 64 0.64 15.02 -7.31
C ILE A 64 0.95 13.79 -8.16
N ASN A 65 2.01 13.84 -8.98
CA ASN A 65 2.39 12.71 -9.83
C ASN A 65 2.63 11.43 -9.03
N ARG A 66 3.32 11.52 -7.87
CA ARG A 66 3.54 10.35 -7.00
C ARG A 66 2.23 9.80 -6.43
N LEU A 67 1.31 10.66 -6.04
CA LEU A 67 0.00 10.23 -5.56
C LEU A 67 -0.82 9.57 -6.68
N GLU A 68 -0.74 10.09 -7.90
CA GLU A 68 -1.39 9.48 -9.07
C GLU A 68 -0.82 8.09 -9.39
N GLU A 69 0.50 7.91 -9.29
CA GLU A 69 1.16 6.60 -9.42
C GLU A 69 0.70 5.62 -8.32
N GLU A 70 0.64 6.08 -7.06
CA GLU A 70 0.19 5.27 -5.94
C GLU A 70 -1.28 4.85 -6.08
N ILE A 71 -2.16 5.77 -6.49
CA ILE A 71 -3.57 5.45 -6.79
C ILE A 71 -3.67 4.43 -7.91
N THR A 72 -2.86 4.58 -8.97
CA THR A 72 -2.84 3.64 -10.10
C THR A 72 -2.49 2.23 -9.61
N LEU A 73 -1.46 2.09 -8.79
CA LEU A 73 -1.07 0.81 -8.20
C LEU A 73 -2.19 0.21 -7.33
N LEU A 74 -2.84 1.05 -6.50
CA LEU A 74 -3.97 0.62 -5.68
C LEU A 74 -5.14 0.14 -6.54
N MET A 75 -5.43 0.82 -7.66
CA MET A 75 -6.48 0.42 -8.58
C MET A 75 -6.16 -0.88 -9.31
N GLU A 76 -4.91 -1.09 -9.73
CA GLU A 76 -4.46 -2.36 -10.32
C GLU A 76 -4.65 -3.52 -9.34
N GLN A 77 -4.24 -3.33 -8.08
CA GLN A 77 -4.41 -4.33 -7.03
C GLN A 77 -5.90 -4.59 -6.74
N ALA A 78 -6.72 -3.54 -6.66
CA ALA A 78 -8.15 -3.66 -6.45
C ALA A 78 -8.83 -4.44 -7.59
N SER A 79 -8.48 -4.15 -8.84
CA SER A 79 -8.98 -4.85 -10.02
C SER A 79 -8.58 -6.34 -10.04
N ALA A 80 -7.33 -6.64 -9.70
CA ALA A 80 -6.86 -8.01 -9.56
C ALA A 80 -7.62 -8.75 -8.44
N ASN A 81 -7.80 -8.11 -7.29
CA ASN A 81 -8.56 -8.65 -6.17
C ASN A 81 -10.04 -8.88 -6.53
N GLU A 82 -10.67 -7.97 -7.26
CA GLU A 82 -12.06 -8.10 -7.70
C GLU A 82 -12.23 -9.28 -8.66
N THR A 83 -11.30 -9.45 -9.60
CA THR A 83 -11.26 -10.61 -10.51
C THR A 83 -11.11 -11.92 -9.73
N LEU A 84 -10.20 -11.97 -8.75
CA LEU A 84 -10.02 -13.12 -7.86
C LEU A 84 -11.29 -13.43 -7.08
N PHE A 85 -11.90 -12.41 -6.49
CA PHE A 85 -13.11 -12.55 -5.69
C PHE A 85 -14.28 -13.06 -6.54
N GLY A 86 -14.47 -12.52 -7.75
CA GLY A 86 -15.47 -13.02 -8.70
C GLY A 86 -15.25 -14.49 -9.06
N SER A 87 -14.00 -14.90 -9.33
CA SER A 87 -13.66 -16.30 -9.59
C SER A 87 -13.97 -17.21 -8.41
N LEU A 88 -13.70 -16.77 -7.18
CA LEU A 88 -14.02 -17.51 -5.96
C LEU A 88 -15.53 -17.63 -5.73
N LEU A 89 -16.31 -16.57 -5.97
CA LEU A 89 -17.78 -16.64 -5.89
C LEU A 89 -18.36 -17.62 -6.90
N HIS A 90 -17.85 -17.61 -8.14
CA HIS A 90 -18.23 -18.59 -9.16
C HIS A 90 -17.87 -20.01 -8.74
N LEU A 91 -16.67 -20.23 -8.19
CA LEU A 91 -16.28 -21.51 -7.62
C LEU A 91 -17.25 -21.94 -6.53
N GLN A 92 -17.57 -21.07 -5.56
CA GLN A 92 -18.47 -21.38 -4.46
C GLN A 92 -19.84 -21.86 -4.97
N ALA A 93 -20.45 -21.13 -5.91
CA ALA A 93 -21.72 -21.53 -6.51
C ALA A 93 -21.60 -22.86 -7.28
N ASN A 94 -20.49 -23.07 -7.98
CA ASN A 94 -20.23 -24.31 -8.71
C ASN A 94 -20.08 -25.51 -7.76
N LEU A 95 -19.37 -25.36 -6.64
CA LEU A 95 -19.22 -26.42 -5.64
C LEU A 95 -20.52 -26.68 -4.87
N ALA A 96 -21.34 -25.64 -4.63
CA ALA A 96 -22.62 -25.78 -3.94
C ALA A 96 -23.67 -26.59 -4.74
N THR A 97 -23.51 -26.68 -6.06
CA THR A 97 -24.38 -27.46 -6.95
C THR A 97 -23.82 -28.86 -7.25
N ALA A 98 -22.82 -29.33 -6.49
CA ALA A 98 -22.26 -30.66 -6.67
C ALA A 98 -23.18 -31.72 -6.06
N ASP A 99 -23.50 -32.75 -6.85
CA ASP A 99 -24.39 -33.84 -6.43
C ASP A 99 -23.71 -34.87 -5.52
N SER A 100 -22.37 -34.83 -5.43
CA SER A 100 -21.57 -35.72 -4.59
C SER A 100 -20.23 -35.09 -4.21
N LEU A 101 -19.59 -35.63 -3.18
CA LEU A 101 -18.23 -35.25 -2.78
C LEU A 101 -17.21 -35.45 -3.91
N GLN A 102 -17.35 -36.53 -4.69
CA GLN A 102 -16.47 -36.80 -5.83
C GLN A 102 -16.63 -35.74 -6.93
N ASP A 103 -17.86 -35.34 -7.24
CA ASP A 103 -18.12 -34.27 -8.21
C ASP A 103 -17.57 -32.92 -7.70
N LEU A 104 -17.74 -32.62 -6.41
CA LEU A 104 -17.16 -31.44 -5.77
C LEU A 104 -15.63 -31.40 -5.92
N LEU A 105 -14.93 -32.49 -5.61
CA LEU A 105 -13.47 -32.60 -5.75
C LEU A 105 -13.04 -32.42 -7.21
N ASN A 106 -13.75 -33.02 -8.15
CA ASN A 106 -13.47 -32.90 -9.58
C ASN A 106 -13.68 -31.46 -10.10
N ARG A 107 -14.73 -30.77 -9.62
CA ARG A 107 -15.00 -29.35 -9.95
C ARG A 107 -13.90 -28.45 -9.40
N LEU A 108 -13.48 -28.67 -8.16
CA LEU A 108 -12.39 -27.92 -7.54
C LEU A 108 -11.05 -28.12 -8.27
N GLN A 109 -10.71 -29.36 -8.65
CA GLN A 109 -9.50 -29.64 -9.42
C GLN A 109 -9.54 -28.98 -10.80
N ARG A 110 -10.69 -29.01 -11.49
CA ARG A 110 -10.87 -28.34 -12.78
C ARG A 110 -10.71 -26.83 -12.65
N TRP A 111 -11.31 -26.21 -11.64
CA TRP A 111 -11.14 -24.77 -11.38
C TRP A 111 -9.68 -24.42 -11.10
N ALA A 112 -8.98 -25.17 -10.24
CA ALA A 112 -7.58 -24.90 -9.93
C ALA A 112 -6.68 -24.95 -11.17
N ARG A 113 -6.89 -25.94 -12.05
CA ARG A 113 -6.17 -26.02 -13.33
C ARG A 113 -6.52 -24.88 -14.28
N GLY A 114 -7.80 -24.49 -14.34
CA GLY A 114 -8.25 -23.33 -15.12
C GLY A 114 -7.64 -22.01 -14.62
N PHE A 115 -7.29 -21.95 -13.34
CA PHE A 115 -6.59 -20.83 -12.72
C PHE A 115 -5.06 -20.88 -12.89
N GLY A 116 -4.52 -21.88 -13.62
CA GLY A 116 -3.08 -22.05 -13.85
C GLY A 116 -2.33 -22.72 -12.68
N LEU A 117 -3.04 -23.28 -11.70
CA LEU A 117 -2.44 -24.01 -10.59
C LEU A 117 -2.22 -25.49 -10.96
N ALA A 118 -1.27 -26.14 -10.31
CA ALA A 118 -1.03 -27.58 -10.48
C ALA A 118 -2.25 -28.43 -10.08
N GLY A 119 -3.04 -27.93 -9.14
CA GLY A 119 -4.28 -28.55 -8.67
C GLY A 119 -4.67 -28.05 -7.28
N ALA A 120 -5.79 -28.55 -6.78
CA ALA A 120 -6.26 -28.29 -5.44
C ALA A 120 -6.62 -29.62 -4.76
N ASN A 121 -6.31 -29.71 -3.47
CA ASN A 121 -6.55 -30.90 -2.65
C ASN A 121 -7.33 -30.50 -1.40
N ILE A 122 -8.36 -31.29 -1.06
CA ILE A 122 -9.06 -31.19 0.22
C ILE A 122 -8.52 -32.29 1.13
N ARG A 123 -8.25 -31.92 2.39
CA ARG A 123 -7.90 -32.86 3.46
C ARG A 123 -8.90 -32.68 4.59
N LEU A 124 -9.37 -33.79 5.16
CA LEU A 124 -10.35 -33.81 6.24
C LEU A 124 -9.71 -34.43 7.47
N PHE A 125 -10.01 -33.89 8.65
CA PHE A 125 -9.51 -34.45 9.90
C PHE A 125 -10.24 -35.75 10.24
N ASN A 126 -9.47 -36.84 10.37
CA ASN A 126 -10.02 -38.16 10.69
C ASN A 126 -10.77 -38.20 12.02
N ASP A 127 -10.37 -37.34 12.97
CA ASP A 127 -10.98 -37.28 14.30
C ASP A 127 -12.38 -36.63 14.28
N SER A 128 -12.72 -35.93 13.20
CA SER A 128 -13.97 -35.16 13.06
C SER A 128 -14.88 -35.68 11.94
N TRP A 129 -14.33 -36.48 11.02
CA TRP A 129 -15.04 -37.03 9.88
C TRP A 129 -14.81 -38.55 9.83
N ASN A 130 -15.89 -39.33 9.83
CA ASN A 130 -15.79 -40.79 9.70
C ASN A 130 -15.61 -41.18 8.23
N ILE A 131 -14.38 -41.04 7.73
CA ILE A 131 -13.94 -41.34 6.35
C ILE A 131 -13.31 -42.73 6.24
N GLY A 132 -13.56 -43.62 7.20
CA GLY A 132 -13.12 -45.02 7.17
C GLY A 132 -13.87 -45.86 6.14
N ALA A 133 -13.45 -47.11 5.97
CA ALA A 133 -14.22 -48.09 5.21
C ALA A 133 -15.66 -48.17 5.77
N PRO A 134 -16.71 -48.23 4.93
CA PRO A 134 -16.70 -48.57 3.50
C PRO A 134 -16.61 -47.37 2.53
N SER A 135 -16.13 -46.20 2.96
CA SER A 135 -16.01 -45.04 2.05
C SER A 135 -14.74 -45.08 1.18
N ASP A 136 -14.85 -44.71 -0.10
CA ASP A 136 -13.71 -44.57 -1.04
C ASP A 136 -12.86 -43.31 -0.78
N PHE A 137 -13.21 -42.55 0.27
CA PHE A 137 -12.63 -41.24 0.59
C PHE A 137 -11.55 -41.29 1.68
N THR A 138 -11.08 -42.48 2.06
CA THR A 138 -9.98 -42.67 3.02
C THR A 138 -8.73 -41.85 2.66
N HIS A 139 -8.48 -41.63 1.36
CA HIS A 139 -7.38 -40.81 0.85
C HIS A 139 -7.48 -39.32 1.23
N LEU A 140 -8.65 -38.81 1.62
CA LEU A 140 -8.82 -37.43 2.08
C LEU A 140 -8.37 -37.25 3.53
N GLY A 141 -8.20 -38.35 4.26
CA GLY A 141 -7.93 -38.32 5.69
C GLY A 141 -6.58 -37.71 6.06
N LEU A 142 -6.58 -36.93 7.15
CA LEU A 142 -5.41 -36.31 7.75
C LEU A 142 -5.53 -36.36 9.28
N SER A 143 -4.47 -36.78 9.97
CA SER A 143 -4.43 -36.65 11.44
C SER A 143 -4.06 -35.23 11.83
N ARG A 144 -4.55 -34.75 12.98
CA ARG A 144 -4.16 -33.43 13.52
C ARG A 144 -2.65 -33.32 13.71
N SER A 145 -2.00 -34.38 14.18
CA SER A 145 -0.55 -34.44 14.34
C SER A 145 0.24 -34.25 13.04
N ALA A 146 -0.29 -34.73 11.90
CA ALA A 146 0.34 -34.54 10.59
C ALA A 146 0.12 -33.12 10.03
N PHE A 147 -0.89 -32.40 10.51
CA PHE A 147 -1.18 -31.02 10.11
C PHE A 147 -0.38 -29.97 10.90
N GLU A 148 0.01 -30.25 12.16
CA GLU A 148 0.72 -29.29 13.02
C GLU A 148 1.99 -28.69 12.38
N PRO A 149 2.90 -29.46 11.74
CA PRO A 149 4.07 -28.88 11.09
C PRO A 149 3.71 -27.90 9.96
N LEU A 150 2.66 -28.19 9.20
CA LEU A 150 2.19 -27.34 8.12
C LEU A 150 1.55 -26.05 8.64
N ARG A 151 0.77 -26.14 9.73
CA ARG A 151 0.16 -24.97 10.39
C ARG A 151 1.23 -23.98 10.83
N ILE A 152 2.24 -24.45 11.55
CA ILE A 152 3.34 -23.63 12.05
C ILE A 152 4.12 -22.98 10.90
N GLN A 153 4.43 -23.73 9.85
CA GLN A 153 5.28 -23.24 8.76
C GLN A 153 4.57 -22.27 7.80
N ARG A 154 3.26 -22.43 7.58
CA ARG A 154 2.55 -21.76 6.47
C ARG A 154 1.41 -20.85 6.91
N LEU A 155 0.81 -21.07 8.08
CA LEU A 155 -0.41 -20.35 8.50
C LEU A 155 -0.19 -19.43 9.69
N GLY A 156 1.01 -19.44 10.29
CA GLY A 156 1.27 -18.73 11.54
C GLY A 156 0.60 -19.43 12.73
N GLY A 157 1.22 -19.31 13.91
CA GLY A 157 0.63 -19.76 15.17
C GLY A 157 -0.28 -18.71 15.77
#